data_AF-A0A5J4NXM4-F1
#
_entry.id   AF-A0A5J4NXM4-F1
#
_cell.length_a   1.000
_cell.length_b   1.000
_cell.length_c   1.000
_cell.angle_alpha   90.00
_cell.angle_beta   90.00
_cell.angle_gamma   90.00
#
_symmetry.space_group_name_H-M   'P 1'
#
loop_
_entity.id
_entity.type
_entity.pdbx_description
1 polymer ?
#
loop_
_entity_poly.entity_id
_entity_poly.type
_entity_poly.pdbx_seq_one_letter_code
_entity_poly.pdbx_strand_id
1 'polypeptide(L)'
;MSTESDTVRKSSRVVQALPTTVAGIHPATRENPVHHQADQYTQGQLPTTNLTDLQQLHQRYRVVVPSNLRGGDQTSSQLPTGCPKPNSSDAVPMASNGIFVANDSRRFRRSIKQNILFFPGEDRSDVSNYRPVTLLPVISKVLERLVANKLTKHLEGNNILSIAQHGFRKSHSCLSNLLLTLDDWTLAIDNGNPIHACYLDMSKAFDRVNHSILLQKLKQHGVTGKLLAWLENYLMDRVIQVRVDGALSKPVAVTSGVPQGSVLGPTLFLIYANDIPNLVRCKIILFADDIKLWASIHTSEDCVLLQEDLNALYDWSLRNKLPFNFQKCKMLNIGKCVEFTYTLGPHRLAWTTDEKDLGVWISSSLKTSLQCTAVYKRTSKILALLKRIFGRFTRQTLPSILNTYIRPTMEYAVQVWSPWLQKDIVLLQRIYHRATKLVTGLQSKPYEERIESLKLFDFCYRRIRGDLILTYNILHTPNHPLQKLFVRREPRISRTHDYLLAVPHSRGNSRRYFFAVRVCFAWNSLPQDVAHSPNLNIFKTNLDSFLSTQPNIEPPHSA
;
A
#
# COMPACT_ATOMS: atom_id res chain seq x y z
N MET A 1 59.15 46.68 -19.23
CA MET A 1 59.24 47.90 -18.40
C MET A 1 58.31 47.68 -17.22
N SER A 2 58.80 46.99 -16.20
CA SER A 2 59.54 47.54 -15.03
C SER A 2 58.52 48.09 -14.02
N THR A 3 58.41 47.68 -12.76
CA THR A 3 59.32 47.01 -11.80
C THR A 3 58.45 46.73 -10.55
N GLU A 4 58.47 45.55 -9.91
CA GLU A 4 59.31 45.18 -8.74
C GLU A 4 59.07 46.06 -7.49
N SER A 5 59.03 45.61 -6.21
CA SER A 5 59.47 44.36 -5.57
C SER A 5 59.19 44.42 -4.04
N ASP A 6 58.92 43.24 -3.46
CA ASP A 6 59.50 42.61 -2.24
C ASP A 6 59.59 43.29 -0.86
N THR A 7 59.11 42.54 0.16
CA THR A 7 59.92 41.88 1.24
C THR A 7 58.94 41.12 2.17
N VAL A 8 58.99 39.81 2.46
CA VAL A 8 59.98 38.80 2.91
C VAL A 8 60.46 38.91 4.37
N ARG A 9 60.05 37.92 5.20
CA ARG A 9 60.83 37.15 6.21
C ARG A 9 59.96 35.96 6.68
N LYS A 10 60.21 34.67 6.40
CA LYS A 10 61.32 33.70 6.69
C LYS A 10 61.58 33.40 8.18
N SER A 11 61.30 32.16 8.60
CA SER A 11 62.25 31.14 9.14
C SER A 11 61.48 29.86 9.55
N SER A 12 61.61 28.69 8.90
CA SER A 12 62.70 27.67 8.86
C SER A 12 62.79 26.83 10.16
N ARG A 13 62.30 25.57 10.16
CA ARG A 13 62.99 24.27 9.86
C ARG A 13 63.55 23.60 11.12
N VAL A 14 63.32 22.29 11.29
CA VAL A 14 64.35 21.21 11.38
C VAL A 14 63.68 19.83 11.33
N VAL A 15 64.36 18.92 10.64
CA VAL A 15 64.09 17.48 10.37
C VAL A 15 65.00 16.63 11.27
N GLN A 16 64.54 15.44 11.69
CA GLN A 16 65.29 14.18 12.00
C GLN A 16 64.39 13.31 12.92
N ALA A 17 64.42 11.98 13.02
CA ALA A 17 64.92 10.83 12.25
C ALA A 17 64.28 9.58 12.92
N LEU A 18 64.18 8.45 12.21
CA LEU A 18 63.71 7.14 12.71
C LEU A 18 64.62 6.56 13.81
N PRO A 19 64.12 5.60 14.62
CA PRO A 19 64.63 4.23 14.42
C PRO A 19 63.58 3.10 14.52
N THR A 20 64.01 1.96 13.97
CA THR A 20 63.36 0.67 13.70
C THR A 20 63.51 -0.32 14.86
N THR A 21 62.46 -1.09 15.19
CA THR A 21 62.47 -2.48 15.75
C THR A 21 61.00 -2.94 15.88
N VAL A 22 60.42 -3.76 15.01
CA VAL A 22 60.46 -5.24 14.84
C VAL A 22 60.01 -6.05 16.07
N ALA A 23 58.76 -6.54 16.01
CA ALA A 23 58.25 -7.85 16.45
C ALA A 23 56.77 -7.93 15.97
N GLY A 24 56.41 -8.67 14.90
CA GLY A 24 56.14 -10.12 14.90
C GLY A 24 54.82 -10.39 15.65
N ILE A 25 53.70 -10.81 15.04
CA ILE A 25 53.48 -12.16 14.50
C ILE A 25 52.07 -12.26 13.84
N HIS A 26 52.07 -12.83 12.62
CA HIS A 26 51.03 -13.56 11.85
C HIS A 26 49.58 -13.04 11.63
N PRO A 27 49.16 -12.88 10.34
CA PRO A 27 47.76 -12.90 9.94
C PRO A 27 47.29 -14.34 9.66
N ALA A 28 46.23 -14.77 10.34
CA ALA A 28 45.56 -16.04 10.04
C ALA A 28 44.57 -15.84 8.90
N THR A 29 44.94 -16.33 7.73
CA THR A 29 44.06 -16.76 6.65
C THR A 29 43.00 -17.72 7.20
N ARG A 30 41.72 -17.38 7.04
CA ARG A 30 40.65 -18.37 6.94
C ARG A 30 39.76 -18.01 5.76
N GLU A 31 40.06 -18.70 4.66
CA GLU A 31 39.08 -19.15 3.68
C GLU A 31 37.78 -19.54 4.38
N ASN A 32 36.64 -19.04 3.87
CA ASN A 32 35.35 -19.62 4.20
C ASN A 32 34.72 -20.14 2.89
N PRO A 33 34.24 -21.39 2.88
CA PRO A 33 34.03 -22.12 1.64
C PRO A 33 32.66 -21.79 1.05
N VAL A 34 32.66 -21.60 -0.27
CA VAL A 34 31.50 -21.82 -1.12
C VAL A 34 31.29 -23.33 -1.19
N HIS A 35 30.26 -23.87 -0.54
CA HIS A 35 29.46 -25.04 -1.00
C HIS A 35 28.32 -25.39 -0.03
N HIS A 36 27.13 -25.58 -0.61
CA HIS A 36 26.01 -26.40 -0.16
C HIS A 36 25.42 -26.21 1.25
N GLN A 37 24.40 -25.35 1.35
CA GLN A 37 23.22 -25.63 2.16
C GLN A 37 21.96 -25.50 1.29
N ALA A 38 21.77 -26.50 0.44
CA ALA A 38 20.43 -26.95 0.08
C ALA A 38 19.98 -27.93 1.19
N ASP A 39 18.67 -27.98 1.41
CA ASP A 39 17.96 -28.96 2.25
C ASP A 39 18.11 -28.84 3.77
N GLN A 40 17.13 -28.14 4.37
CA GLN A 40 16.39 -28.60 5.55
C GLN A 40 15.15 -27.71 5.78
N TYR A 41 14.15 -27.86 4.90
CA TYR A 41 12.77 -27.47 5.25
C TYR A 41 12.15 -28.61 6.04
N THR A 42 11.98 -28.42 7.34
CA THR A 42 11.21 -29.33 8.18
C THR A 42 9.78 -29.40 7.65
N GLN A 43 9.37 -30.57 7.16
CA GLN A 43 8.04 -30.82 6.62
C GLN A 43 6.98 -30.68 7.72
N GLY A 44 6.43 -29.48 7.88
CA GLY A 44 5.17 -29.29 8.60
C GLY A 44 4.01 -29.79 7.74
N GLN A 45 3.56 -31.03 7.94
CA GLN A 45 2.31 -31.50 7.35
C GLN A 45 1.13 -30.67 7.87
N LEU A 46 0.28 -30.22 6.95
CA LEU A 46 -1.03 -29.63 7.28
C LEU A 46 -1.89 -30.69 8.01
N PRO A 47 -2.48 -30.39 9.18
CA PRO A 47 -3.37 -31.33 9.85
C PRO A 47 -4.64 -31.55 9.00
N THR A 48 -5.00 -32.82 8.86
CA THR A 48 -6.26 -33.26 8.26
C THR A 48 -7.44 -32.75 9.08
N THR A 49 -8.21 -31.81 8.53
CA THR A 49 -9.44 -31.28 9.17
C THR A 49 -10.50 -32.37 9.31
N ASN A 50 -10.95 -32.63 10.55
CA ASN A 50 -12.06 -33.53 10.89
C ASN A 50 -13.43 -32.82 10.80
N LEU A 51 -14.48 -33.63 10.58
CA LEU A 51 -15.86 -33.22 10.25
C LEU A 51 -16.59 -32.31 11.25
N THR A 52 -16.08 -32.13 12.48
CA THR A 52 -16.74 -31.36 13.54
C THR A 52 -16.68 -29.84 13.35
N ASP A 53 -15.80 -29.32 12.48
CA ASP A 53 -15.63 -27.88 12.25
C ASP A 53 -16.74 -27.24 11.38
N LEU A 54 -17.40 -28.02 10.51
CA LEU A 54 -18.39 -27.50 9.55
C LEU A 54 -19.73 -27.16 10.20
N GLN A 55 -20.15 -27.90 11.24
CA GLN A 55 -21.41 -27.63 11.95
C GLN A 55 -21.28 -26.46 12.94
N GLN A 56 -20.09 -26.27 13.54
CA GLN A 56 -19.83 -25.12 14.40
C GLN A 56 -19.69 -23.80 13.62
N LEU A 57 -19.35 -23.84 12.33
CA LEU A 57 -19.15 -22.65 11.49
C LEU A 57 -20.46 -21.92 11.12
N HIS A 58 -21.57 -22.64 10.98
CA HIS A 58 -22.87 -22.04 10.65
C HIS A 58 -23.42 -21.17 11.79
N GLN A 59 -23.14 -21.54 13.05
CA GLN A 59 -23.57 -20.76 14.22
C GLN A 59 -22.67 -19.55 14.50
N ARG A 60 -21.43 -19.52 14.00
CA ARG A 60 -20.42 -18.49 14.34
C ARG A 60 -20.21 -17.40 13.28
N TYR A 61 -20.62 -17.63 12.03
CA TYR A 61 -20.44 -16.66 10.94
C TYR A 61 -21.78 -16.13 10.42
N ARG A 62 -22.22 -14.97 10.92
CA ARG A 62 -23.08 -14.06 10.14
C ARG A 62 -22.24 -13.52 8.98
N VAL A 63 -22.21 -14.27 7.88
CA VAL A 63 -21.49 -13.89 6.65
C VAL A 63 -22.20 -12.68 6.04
N VAL A 64 -21.68 -11.47 6.27
CA VAL A 64 -22.02 -10.30 5.46
C VAL A 64 -21.21 -10.39 4.18
N VAL A 65 -21.82 -10.97 3.13
CA VAL A 65 -21.28 -10.89 1.76
C VAL A 65 -21.47 -9.45 1.29
N PRO A 66 -20.41 -8.72 0.85
CA PRO A 66 -20.58 -7.41 0.24
C PRO A 66 -21.53 -7.50 -0.95
N SER A 67 -22.54 -6.64 -0.98
CA SER A 67 -23.59 -6.59 -1.99
C SER A 67 -23.07 -6.04 -3.33
N ASN A 68 -22.17 -6.77 -3.99
CA ASN A 68 -21.67 -6.43 -5.32
C ASN A 68 -22.03 -7.54 -6.34
N LEU A 69 -22.69 -7.09 -7.42
CA LEU A 69 -23.03 -7.73 -8.70
C LEU A 69 -23.12 -9.27 -8.75
N ARG A 70 -24.30 -9.75 -9.17
CA ARG A 70 -24.75 -11.16 -9.13
C ARG A 70 -24.02 -12.03 -10.15
N GLY A 71 -23.68 -13.26 -9.78
CA GLY A 71 -23.17 -14.28 -10.71
C GLY A 71 -24.27 -14.80 -11.66
N GLY A 72 -23.87 -15.57 -12.67
CA GLY A 72 -24.77 -16.09 -13.73
C GLY A 72 -25.93 -16.96 -13.24
N ASP A 73 -25.82 -17.54 -12.04
CA ASP A 73 -26.81 -18.47 -11.48
C ASP A 73 -28.03 -17.80 -10.80
N GLN A 74 -28.11 -16.46 -10.83
CA GLN A 74 -29.22 -15.65 -10.29
C GLN A 74 -29.64 -15.90 -8.82
N THR A 75 -28.89 -16.69 -8.04
CA THR A 75 -29.20 -16.92 -6.61
C THR A 75 -28.96 -15.66 -5.77
N SER A 76 -30.00 -15.21 -5.08
CA SER A 76 -30.03 -14.08 -4.13
C SER A 76 -29.07 -14.29 -2.95
N SER A 77 -28.50 -13.20 -2.41
CA SER A 77 -27.74 -13.20 -1.13
C SER A 77 -28.62 -13.38 0.12
N GLN A 78 -29.94 -13.47 -0.08
CA GLN A 78 -30.90 -13.91 0.92
C GLN A 78 -31.44 -15.27 0.49
N LEU A 79 -31.12 -16.32 1.24
CA LEU A 79 -31.84 -17.59 1.19
C LEU A 79 -33.29 -17.31 1.61
N PRO A 80 -34.33 -17.75 0.85
CA PRO A 80 -35.70 -17.68 1.33
C PRO A 80 -35.82 -18.56 2.59
N THR A 81 -36.43 -18.03 3.65
CA THR A 81 -36.74 -18.74 4.91
C THR A 81 -37.86 -19.78 4.75
N GLY A 82 -37.93 -20.48 3.62
CA GLY A 82 -39.02 -21.40 3.31
C GLY A 82 -38.69 -22.34 2.17
N CYS A 83 -37.85 -23.34 2.42
CA CYS A 83 -37.86 -24.59 1.65
C CYS A 83 -38.08 -25.76 2.62
N PRO A 84 -38.87 -26.80 2.24
CA PRO A 84 -39.23 -27.89 3.14
C PRO A 84 -37.99 -28.69 3.54
N LYS A 85 -37.91 -29.10 4.81
CA LYS A 85 -36.88 -30.02 5.31
C LYS A 85 -36.95 -31.33 4.52
N PRO A 86 -35.88 -31.78 3.85
CA PRO A 86 -35.81 -33.16 3.36
C PRO A 86 -35.71 -34.09 4.56
N ASN A 87 -36.43 -35.21 4.51
CA ASN A 87 -36.39 -36.26 5.53
C ASN A 87 -34.96 -36.77 5.77
N SER A 88 -34.67 -37.01 7.04
CA SER A 88 -33.33 -37.07 7.63
C SER A 88 -32.59 -38.42 7.49
N SER A 89 -32.88 -39.25 6.49
CA SER A 89 -32.18 -40.54 6.30
C SER A 89 -31.29 -40.62 5.06
N ASP A 90 -31.51 -39.79 4.03
CA ASP A 90 -30.84 -40.00 2.72
C ASP A 90 -29.80 -38.93 2.36
N ALA A 91 -29.68 -37.85 3.16
CA ALA A 91 -28.77 -36.73 2.87
C ALA A 91 -27.35 -36.87 3.46
N VAL A 92 -27.12 -37.85 4.34
CA VAL A 92 -25.90 -37.93 5.16
C VAL A 92 -24.77 -38.78 4.55
N PRO A 93 -25.02 -39.83 3.73
CA PRO A 93 -23.93 -40.54 3.06
C PRO A 93 -23.40 -39.85 1.78
N MET A 94 -24.20 -39.00 1.12
CA MET A 94 -23.79 -38.35 -0.14
C MET A 94 -22.94 -37.08 0.07
N ALA A 95 -23.09 -36.37 1.19
CA ALA A 95 -22.38 -35.10 1.43
C ALA A 95 -20.96 -35.26 1.98
N SER A 96 -20.67 -36.35 2.69
CA SER A 96 -19.35 -36.59 3.32
C SER A 96 -18.37 -37.28 2.36
N ASN A 97 -18.84 -38.30 1.62
CA ASN A 97 -18.02 -38.94 0.58
C ASN A 97 -18.01 -38.15 -0.73
N GLY A 98 -19.05 -37.36 -1.05
CA GLY A 98 -19.11 -36.55 -2.28
C GLY A 98 -18.26 -35.28 -2.28
N ILE A 99 -17.82 -34.76 -1.14
CA ILE A 99 -17.01 -33.51 -1.09
C ILE A 99 -15.51 -33.79 -1.06
N PHE A 100 -15.08 -34.98 -0.60
CA PHE A 100 -13.69 -35.43 -0.65
C PHE A 100 -13.39 -36.52 -1.69
N VAL A 101 -14.40 -37.18 -2.27
CA VAL A 101 -14.26 -38.13 -3.40
C VAL A 101 -14.86 -37.58 -4.71
N ALA A 102 -15.34 -36.34 -4.75
CA ALA A 102 -15.59 -35.68 -6.03
C ALA A 102 -14.27 -35.26 -6.70
N ASN A 103 -13.76 -36.20 -7.50
CA ASN A 103 -13.13 -35.93 -8.79
C ASN A 103 -14.04 -35.10 -9.75
N ASP A 104 -15.21 -34.64 -9.29
CA ASP A 104 -16.16 -33.86 -10.06
C ASP A 104 -15.91 -32.36 -9.96
N SER A 105 -14.69 -31.97 -10.31
CA SER A 105 -14.37 -30.59 -10.69
C SER A 105 -15.13 -30.15 -11.96
N ARG A 106 -15.89 -31.04 -12.65
CA ARG A 106 -16.52 -30.75 -13.95
C ARG A 106 -17.68 -29.76 -13.87
N ARG A 107 -18.47 -29.76 -12.78
CA ARG A 107 -19.53 -28.74 -12.60
C ARG A 107 -18.98 -27.35 -12.29
N PHE A 108 -17.84 -27.25 -11.60
CA PHE A 108 -17.13 -25.97 -11.41
C PHE A 108 -16.41 -25.52 -12.70
N ARG A 109 -15.86 -26.45 -13.50
CA ARG A 109 -15.22 -26.19 -14.81
C ARG A 109 -16.15 -25.48 -15.79
N ARG A 110 -17.45 -25.80 -15.75
CA ARG A 110 -18.46 -25.31 -16.71
C ARG A 110 -19.31 -24.14 -16.23
N SER A 111 -19.08 -23.62 -15.02
CA SER A 111 -19.79 -22.40 -14.61
C SER A 111 -19.32 -21.27 -15.51
N ILE A 112 -20.20 -20.83 -16.41
CA ILE A 112 -19.95 -19.72 -17.34
C ILE A 112 -19.64 -18.48 -16.49
N LYS A 113 -18.35 -18.16 -16.42
CA LYS A 113 -17.86 -16.96 -15.77
C LYS A 113 -18.19 -15.78 -16.69
N GLN A 114 -19.33 -15.14 -16.43
CA GLN A 114 -19.73 -13.94 -17.15
C GLN A 114 -18.82 -12.79 -16.73
N ASN A 115 -18.17 -12.18 -17.72
CA ASN A 115 -17.38 -10.97 -17.52
C ASN A 115 -18.23 -9.74 -17.86
N ILE A 116 -18.22 -8.75 -16.97
CA ILE A 116 -18.65 -7.38 -17.28
C ILE A 116 -17.40 -6.55 -17.56
N LEU A 117 -17.45 -5.67 -18.56
CA LEU A 117 -16.37 -4.74 -18.85
C LEU A 117 -16.50 -3.49 -17.95
N PHE A 118 -15.50 -3.24 -17.11
CA PHE A 118 -15.38 -2.02 -16.32
C PHE A 118 -14.47 -1.02 -17.04
N PHE A 119 -14.84 0.27 -17.06
CA PHE A 119 -14.11 1.32 -17.75
C PHE A 119 -13.41 2.28 -16.78
N PRO A 120 -12.10 2.11 -16.53
CA PRO A 120 -11.29 3.05 -15.76
C PRO A 120 -10.55 4.12 -16.59
N GLY A 121 -10.52 4.02 -17.93
CA GLY A 121 -9.71 4.89 -18.81
C GLY A 121 -10.34 6.25 -19.14
N GLU A 122 -9.66 7.02 -19.98
CA GLU A 122 -10.14 8.34 -20.44
C GLU A 122 -10.95 8.25 -21.75
N ASP A 123 -10.56 7.33 -22.65
CA ASP A 123 -11.21 7.13 -23.95
C ASP A 123 -11.99 5.82 -24.02
N ARG A 124 -13.31 5.92 -24.22
CA ARG A 124 -14.25 4.80 -24.32
C ARG A 124 -14.16 4.04 -25.65
N SER A 125 -13.50 4.60 -26.66
CA SER A 125 -13.34 3.95 -27.96
C SER A 125 -12.18 2.93 -27.96
N ASP A 126 -11.22 3.08 -27.04
CA ASP A 126 -10.11 2.15 -26.91
C ASP A 126 -10.49 0.95 -26.02
N VAL A 127 -10.58 -0.24 -26.63
CA VAL A 127 -10.87 -1.51 -25.97
C VAL A 127 -9.84 -1.84 -24.87
N SER A 128 -8.60 -1.36 -25.01
CA SER A 128 -7.53 -1.57 -24.03
C SER A 128 -7.81 -0.92 -22.66
N ASN A 129 -8.70 0.08 -22.64
CA ASN A 129 -9.13 0.78 -21.44
C ASN A 129 -10.21 0.03 -20.65
N TYR A 130 -10.75 -1.08 -21.16
CA TYR A 130 -11.72 -1.89 -20.44
C TYR A 130 -11.06 -3.02 -19.67
N ARG A 131 -11.50 -3.22 -18.43
CA ARG A 131 -11.07 -4.32 -17.56
C ARG A 131 -12.19 -5.36 -17.45
N PRO A 132 -11.97 -6.62 -17.86
CA PRO A 132 -12.97 -7.67 -17.67
C PRO A 132 -13.06 -8.04 -16.18
N VAL A 133 -14.23 -7.84 -15.56
CA VAL A 133 -14.49 -8.26 -14.18
C VAL A 133 -15.31 -9.53 -14.20
N THR A 134 -14.76 -10.61 -13.63
CA THR A 134 -15.42 -11.90 -13.55
C THR A 134 -16.44 -11.94 -12.42
N LEU A 135 -17.70 -12.20 -12.78
CA LEU A 135 -18.78 -12.43 -11.81
C LEU A 135 -18.77 -13.89 -11.36
N LEU A 136 -18.14 -14.14 -10.22
CA LEU A 136 -18.11 -15.47 -9.61
C LEU A 136 -19.44 -15.79 -8.89
N PRO A 137 -19.96 -17.03 -9.00
CA PRO A 137 -21.04 -17.51 -8.16
C PRO A 137 -20.71 -17.37 -6.66
N VAL A 138 -21.73 -17.16 -5.83
CA VAL A 138 -21.54 -16.94 -4.38
C VAL A 138 -20.81 -18.12 -3.73
N ILE A 139 -21.18 -19.36 -4.09
CA ILE A 139 -20.53 -20.58 -3.59
C ILE A 139 -19.03 -20.59 -3.95
N SER A 140 -18.67 -20.15 -5.15
CA SER A 140 -17.26 -20.01 -5.55
C SER A 140 -16.53 -18.99 -4.69
N LYS A 141 -17.14 -17.83 -4.41
CA LYS A 141 -16.55 -16.80 -3.55
C LYS A 141 -16.33 -17.30 -2.12
N VAL A 142 -17.23 -18.12 -1.59
CA VAL A 142 -17.10 -18.74 -0.26
C VAL A 142 -15.93 -19.72 -0.24
N LEU A 143 -15.86 -20.64 -1.20
CA LEU A 143 -14.77 -21.62 -1.29
C LEU A 143 -13.41 -20.94 -1.50
N GLU A 144 -13.32 -19.99 -2.44
CA GLU A 144 -12.10 -19.21 -2.66
C GLU A 144 -11.65 -18.49 -1.38
N ARG A 145 -12.59 -17.99 -0.57
CA ARG A 145 -12.26 -17.32 0.70
C ARG A 145 -11.70 -18.29 1.74
N LEU A 146 -12.25 -19.50 1.84
CA LEU A 146 -11.72 -20.53 2.74
C LEU A 146 -10.28 -20.90 2.35
N VAL A 147 -10.04 -21.09 1.05
CA VAL A 147 -8.71 -21.40 0.52
C VAL A 147 -7.75 -20.22 0.71
N ALA A 148 -8.17 -19.01 0.36
CA ALA A 148 -7.37 -17.80 0.53
C ALA A 148 -6.98 -17.59 2.00
N ASN A 149 -7.91 -17.73 2.93
CA ASN A 149 -7.62 -17.59 4.36
C ASN A 149 -6.57 -18.62 4.84
N LYS A 150 -6.68 -19.88 4.42
CA LYS A 150 -5.69 -20.92 4.77
C LYS A 150 -4.32 -20.62 4.15
N LEU A 151 -4.28 -20.21 2.89
CA LEU A 151 -3.03 -19.83 2.21
C LEU A 151 -2.39 -18.60 2.84
N THR A 152 -3.14 -17.52 3.07
CA THR A 152 -2.61 -16.32 3.73
C THR A 152 -2.08 -16.63 5.12
N LYS A 153 -2.77 -17.49 5.90
CA LYS A 153 -2.27 -17.92 7.21
C LYS A 153 -0.94 -18.67 7.11
N HIS A 154 -0.79 -19.56 6.13
CA HIS A 154 0.47 -20.26 5.86
C HIS A 154 1.58 -19.28 5.43
N LEU A 155 1.27 -18.36 4.53
CA LEU A 155 2.22 -17.40 3.99
C LEU A 155 2.71 -16.39 5.04
N GLU A 156 1.81 -15.81 5.83
CA GLU A 156 2.16 -14.87 6.89
C GLU A 156 2.75 -15.59 8.10
N GLY A 157 2.20 -16.73 8.51
CA GLY A 157 2.66 -17.48 9.68
C GLY A 157 4.08 -18.05 9.54
N ASN A 158 4.51 -18.32 8.30
CA ASN A 158 5.87 -18.78 8.00
C ASN A 158 6.77 -17.66 7.44
N ASN A 159 6.36 -16.38 7.51
CA ASN A 159 7.11 -15.24 6.99
C ASN A 159 7.57 -15.40 5.52
N ILE A 160 6.75 -16.04 4.68
CA ILE A 160 7.08 -16.33 3.28
C ILE A 160 6.99 -15.06 2.42
N LEU A 161 5.99 -14.21 2.67
CA LEU A 161 5.79 -13.00 1.87
C LEU A 161 6.85 -11.96 2.20
N SER A 162 7.50 -11.43 1.17
CA SER A 162 8.51 -10.37 1.30
C SER A 162 7.97 -9.18 2.08
N ILE A 163 8.78 -8.63 2.98
CA ILE A 163 8.48 -7.40 3.73
C ILE A 163 8.29 -6.19 2.82
N ALA A 164 8.83 -6.22 1.59
CA ALA A 164 8.67 -5.16 0.61
C ALA A 164 7.26 -5.11 -0.02
N GLN A 165 6.48 -6.20 0.08
CA GLN A 165 5.12 -6.26 -0.47
C GLN A 165 4.11 -5.66 0.51
N HIS A 166 3.37 -4.64 0.09
CA HIS A 166 2.33 -3.96 0.88
C HIS A 166 0.91 -4.15 0.31
N GLY A 167 0.78 -4.64 -0.92
CA GLY A 167 -0.51 -4.91 -1.55
C GLY A 167 -1.17 -6.15 -0.97
N PHE A 168 -2.49 -6.09 -0.75
CA PHE A 168 -3.33 -7.22 -0.32
C PHE A 168 -2.89 -7.95 0.96
N ARG A 169 -2.06 -7.33 1.80
CA ARG A 169 -1.60 -7.89 3.07
C ARG A 169 -2.29 -7.24 4.26
N LYS A 170 -2.46 -8.00 5.33
CA LYS A 170 -3.00 -7.48 6.58
C LYS A 170 -2.03 -6.44 7.16
N SER A 171 -2.58 -5.37 7.74
CA SER A 171 -1.82 -4.25 8.34
C SER A 171 -0.93 -3.44 7.38
N HIS A 172 -0.93 -3.78 6.09
CA HIS A 172 -0.27 -3.01 5.03
C HIS A 172 -1.33 -2.28 4.20
N SER A 173 -0.95 -1.14 3.64
CA SER A 173 -1.83 -0.25 2.89
C SER A 173 -1.05 0.65 1.95
N CYS A 174 -1.74 1.30 1.02
CA CYS A 174 -1.15 2.36 0.20
C CYS A 174 -0.42 3.39 1.06
N LEU A 175 -1.05 3.79 2.18
CA LEU A 175 -0.49 4.75 3.11
C LEU A 175 0.84 4.26 3.71
N SER A 176 0.92 3.00 4.15
CA SER A 176 2.17 2.47 4.70
C SER A 176 3.29 2.41 3.66
N ASN A 177 2.96 2.05 2.42
CA ASN A 177 3.93 1.98 1.33
C ASN A 177 4.49 3.39 1.02
N LEU A 178 3.60 4.38 0.87
CA LEU A 178 3.96 5.78 0.66
C LEU A 178 4.79 6.36 1.82
N LEU A 179 4.39 6.09 3.07
CA LEU A 179 5.12 6.59 4.24
C LEU A 179 6.54 6.03 4.32
N LEU A 180 6.75 4.73 4.08
CA LEU A 180 8.11 4.18 4.09
C LEU A 180 8.97 4.75 2.96
N THR A 181 8.40 4.89 1.76
CA THR A 181 9.10 5.46 0.61
C THR A 181 9.54 6.90 0.88
N LEU A 182 8.62 7.73 1.36
CA LEU A 182 8.88 9.15 1.56
C LEU A 182 9.64 9.46 2.85
N ASP A 183 9.60 8.58 3.85
CA ASP A 183 10.48 8.69 5.01
C ASP A 183 11.94 8.60 4.57
N ASP A 184 12.26 7.58 3.76
CA ASP A 184 13.57 7.40 3.16
C ASP A 184 13.96 8.58 2.26
N TRP A 185 13.05 9.04 1.40
CA TRP A 185 13.37 10.12 0.45
C TRP A 185 13.58 11.46 1.15
N THR A 186 12.69 11.82 2.06
CA THR A 186 12.81 13.08 2.81
C THR A 186 14.06 13.08 3.68
N LEU A 187 14.42 11.95 4.31
CA LEU A 187 15.62 11.84 5.13
C LEU A 187 16.90 11.92 4.30
N ALA A 188 16.96 11.24 3.15
CA ALA A 188 18.11 11.31 2.26
C ALA A 188 18.35 12.75 1.78
N ILE A 189 17.31 13.44 1.34
CA ILE A 189 17.41 14.83 0.88
C ILE A 189 17.82 15.78 2.03
N ASP A 190 17.32 15.55 3.25
CA ASP A 190 17.72 16.31 4.44
C ASP A 190 19.23 16.17 4.73
N ASN A 191 19.78 15.00 4.43
CA ASN A 191 21.21 14.71 4.55
C ASN A 191 22.04 15.16 3.34
N GLY A 192 21.42 15.75 2.31
CA GLY A 192 22.09 16.19 1.08
C GLY A 192 22.30 15.07 0.05
N ASN A 193 21.61 13.95 0.19
CA ASN A 193 21.75 12.77 -0.67
C ASN A 193 20.61 12.75 -1.71
N PRO A 194 20.87 13.05 -2.99
CA PRO A 194 19.84 13.02 -4.03
C PRO A 194 19.44 11.57 -4.37
N ILE A 195 18.28 11.40 -4.98
CA ILE A 195 17.68 10.09 -5.26
C ILE A 195 17.21 10.00 -6.70
N HIS A 196 17.46 8.84 -7.31
CA HIS A 196 16.74 8.38 -8.48
C HIS A 196 15.73 7.30 -8.07
N ALA A 197 14.48 7.49 -8.46
CA ALA A 197 13.40 6.55 -8.21
C ALA A 197 12.76 6.09 -9.53
N CYS A 198 12.62 4.79 -9.69
CA CYS A 198 11.97 4.13 -10.81
C CYS A 198 10.55 3.71 -10.38
N TYR A 199 9.55 4.18 -11.11
CA TYR A 199 8.19 3.67 -11.06
C TYR A 199 8.01 2.65 -12.19
N LEU A 200 7.73 1.40 -11.85
CA LEU A 200 7.59 0.31 -12.81
C LEU A 200 6.16 -0.24 -12.77
N ASP A 201 5.54 -0.36 -13.94
CA ASP A 201 4.16 -0.82 -14.14
C ASP A 201 4.19 -2.12 -14.94
N MET A 202 3.52 -3.17 -14.45
CA MET A 202 3.40 -4.43 -15.18
C MET A 202 2.23 -4.40 -16.16
N SER A 203 2.46 -4.85 -17.40
CA SER A 203 1.41 -4.90 -18.41
C SER A 203 0.37 -5.97 -18.08
N LYS A 204 -0.83 -5.55 -17.66
CA LYS A 204 -1.98 -6.45 -17.38
C LYS A 204 -1.61 -7.57 -16.41
N ALA A 205 -1.04 -7.21 -15.26
CA ALA A 205 -0.36 -8.12 -14.35
C ALA A 205 -1.18 -9.37 -13.99
N PHE A 206 -2.43 -9.15 -13.56
CA PHE A 206 -3.34 -10.23 -13.17
C PHE A 206 -3.73 -11.15 -14.33
N ASP A 207 -3.89 -10.61 -15.55
CA ASP A 207 -4.32 -11.37 -16.74
C ASP A 207 -3.17 -12.19 -17.35
N ARG A 208 -1.92 -11.80 -17.09
CA ARG A 208 -0.72 -12.41 -17.69
C ARG A 208 -0.02 -13.45 -16.84
N VAL A 209 -0.45 -13.67 -15.59
CA VAL A 209 0.13 -14.69 -14.70
C VAL A 209 0.18 -16.05 -15.38
N ASN A 210 1.37 -16.58 -15.64
CA ASN A 210 1.50 -17.89 -16.26
C ASN A 210 1.18 -19.01 -15.24
N HIS A 211 0.24 -19.91 -15.58
CA HIS A 211 -0.24 -20.94 -14.64
C HIS A 211 0.83 -21.94 -14.23
N SER A 212 1.64 -22.43 -15.17
CA SER A 212 2.70 -23.41 -14.89
C SER A 212 3.75 -22.85 -13.93
N ILE A 213 4.18 -21.60 -14.16
CA ILE A 213 5.13 -20.90 -13.29
C ILE A 213 4.50 -20.65 -11.91
N LEU A 214 3.24 -20.24 -11.86
CA LEU A 214 2.53 -20.04 -10.59
C LEU A 214 2.45 -21.33 -9.76
N LEU A 215 2.12 -22.47 -10.39
CA LEU A 215 2.06 -23.78 -9.73
C LEU A 215 3.43 -24.21 -9.21
N GLN A 216 4.49 -23.95 -9.97
CA GLN A 216 5.87 -24.20 -9.53
C GLN A 216 6.22 -23.35 -8.29
N LYS A 217 5.91 -22.05 -8.31
CA LYS A 217 6.15 -21.15 -7.16
C LYS A 217 5.33 -21.55 -5.94
N LEU A 218 4.07 -21.94 -6.12
CA LEU A 218 3.23 -22.51 -5.06
C LEU A 218 3.91 -23.71 -4.39
N LYS A 219 4.43 -24.65 -5.19
CA LYS A 219 5.15 -25.83 -4.69
C LYS A 219 6.43 -25.44 -3.93
N GLN A 220 7.20 -24.49 -4.45
CA GLN A 220 8.41 -23.96 -3.79
C GLN A 220 8.11 -23.30 -2.44
N HIS A 221 6.93 -22.71 -2.28
CA HIS A 221 6.47 -22.12 -1.02
C HIS A 221 5.72 -23.12 -0.11
N GLY A 222 5.87 -24.43 -0.37
CA GLY A 222 5.35 -25.50 0.48
C GLY A 222 3.88 -25.87 0.25
N VAL A 223 3.22 -25.31 -0.78
CA VAL A 223 1.85 -25.70 -1.14
C VAL A 223 1.89 -26.98 -1.96
N THR A 224 1.49 -28.11 -1.36
CA THR A 224 1.59 -29.44 -1.98
C THR A 224 0.30 -30.26 -1.80
N GLY A 225 0.29 -31.49 -2.34
CA GLY A 225 -0.78 -32.46 -2.16
C GLY A 225 -2.14 -32.01 -2.72
N LYS A 226 -3.22 -32.34 -1.99
CA LYS A 226 -4.61 -32.08 -2.43
C LYS A 226 -4.88 -30.60 -2.71
N LEU A 227 -4.26 -29.69 -1.96
CA LEU A 227 -4.44 -28.25 -2.17
C LEU A 227 -3.80 -27.79 -3.48
N LEU A 228 -2.58 -28.26 -3.80
CA LEU A 228 -1.93 -27.94 -5.07
C LEU A 228 -2.72 -28.50 -6.26
N ALA A 229 -3.18 -29.75 -6.18
CA ALA A 229 -4.01 -30.37 -7.20
C ALA A 229 -5.35 -29.61 -7.39
N TRP A 230 -5.92 -29.10 -6.30
CA TRP A 230 -7.12 -28.25 -6.38
C TRP A 230 -6.83 -26.90 -7.06
N LEU A 231 -5.70 -26.26 -6.75
CA LEU A 231 -5.27 -24.99 -7.37
C LEU A 231 -4.95 -25.15 -8.86
N GLU A 232 -4.34 -26.27 -9.25
CA GLU A 232 -4.13 -26.64 -10.64
C GLU A 232 -5.45 -26.74 -11.40
N ASN A 233 -6.41 -27.52 -10.85
CA ASN A 233 -7.76 -27.61 -11.40
C ASN A 233 -8.51 -26.26 -11.40
N TYR A 234 -8.24 -25.38 -10.45
CA TYR A 234 -8.84 -24.05 -10.36
C TYR A 234 -8.38 -23.12 -11.50
N LEU A 235 -7.13 -23.29 -11.97
CA LEU A 235 -6.50 -22.43 -12.98
C LEU A 235 -6.71 -22.94 -14.42
N MET A 236 -6.66 -24.27 -14.62
CA MET A 236 -6.70 -24.93 -15.93
C MET A 236 -8.11 -25.06 -16.52
N ASP A 237 -8.18 -25.31 -17.83
CA ASP A 237 -9.40 -25.56 -18.62
C ASP A 237 -10.52 -24.51 -18.46
N ARG A 238 -10.14 -23.28 -18.13
CA ARG A 238 -11.09 -22.19 -17.95
C ARG A 238 -11.52 -21.65 -19.29
N VAL A 239 -12.82 -21.34 -19.40
CA VAL A 239 -13.41 -20.69 -20.56
C VAL A 239 -14.15 -19.44 -20.08
N ILE A 240 -14.00 -18.34 -20.81
CA ILE A 240 -14.70 -17.08 -20.54
C ILE A 240 -15.59 -16.69 -21.73
N GLN A 241 -16.66 -15.98 -21.41
CA GLN A 241 -17.53 -15.31 -22.37
C GLN A 241 -17.82 -13.89 -21.87
N VAL A 242 -17.89 -12.94 -22.78
CA VAL A 242 -18.28 -11.55 -22.48
C VAL A 242 -19.76 -11.39 -22.80
N ARG A 243 -20.49 -10.71 -21.91
CA ARG A 243 -21.89 -10.36 -22.14
C ARG A 243 -22.01 -8.85 -22.36
N VAL A 244 -22.56 -8.44 -23.49
CA VAL A 244 -22.86 -7.03 -23.82
C VAL A 244 -24.32 -6.95 -24.26
N ASP A 245 -25.11 -6.09 -23.60
CA ASP A 245 -26.53 -5.85 -23.90
C ASP A 245 -27.36 -7.13 -24.07
N GLY A 246 -27.10 -8.12 -23.22
CA GLY A 246 -27.82 -9.39 -23.23
C GLY A 246 -27.21 -10.47 -24.13
N ALA A 247 -26.41 -10.10 -25.14
CA ALA A 247 -25.75 -11.02 -26.06
C ALA A 247 -24.43 -11.57 -25.49
N LEU A 248 -24.10 -12.83 -25.81
CA LEU A 248 -22.87 -13.50 -25.39
C LEU A 248 -21.86 -13.60 -26.53
N SER A 249 -20.59 -13.41 -26.23
CA SER A 249 -19.49 -13.70 -27.17
C SER A 249 -19.32 -15.21 -27.35
N LYS A 250 -18.54 -15.59 -28.37
CA LYS A 250 -18.01 -16.96 -28.47
C LYS A 250 -17.19 -17.30 -27.21
N PRO A 251 -17.23 -18.55 -26.73
CA PRO A 251 -16.37 -19.00 -25.63
C PRO A 251 -14.89 -18.93 -26.02
N VAL A 252 -14.06 -18.41 -25.12
CA VAL A 252 -12.60 -18.29 -25.31
C VAL A 252 -11.89 -18.98 -24.15
N ALA A 253 -10.94 -19.86 -24.47
CA ALA A 253 -10.10 -20.51 -23.46
C ALA A 253 -9.17 -19.50 -22.78
N VAL A 254 -9.01 -19.62 -21.46
CA VAL A 254 -8.14 -18.77 -20.65
C VAL A 254 -6.85 -19.50 -20.36
N THR A 255 -5.80 -19.16 -21.10
CA THR A 255 -4.48 -19.81 -21.03
C THR A 255 -3.53 -19.16 -20.03
N SER A 256 -3.88 -17.99 -19.48
CA SER A 256 -3.09 -17.28 -18.47
C SER A 256 -3.98 -16.46 -17.52
N GLY A 257 -3.38 -15.95 -16.46
CA GLY A 257 -3.97 -14.99 -15.56
C GLY A 257 -4.73 -15.61 -14.40
N VAL A 258 -4.94 -14.82 -13.36
CA VAL A 258 -5.85 -15.11 -12.25
C VAL A 258 -7.15 -14.32 -12.47
N PRO A 259 -8.34 -14.87 -12.15
CA PRO A 259 -9.58 -14.19 -12.52
C PRO A 259 -9.73 -12.84 -11.81
N GLN A 260 -9.95 -11.77 -12.56
CA GLN A 260 -10.16 -10.45 -11.98
C GLN A 260 -11.53 -10.40 -11.26
N GLY A 261 -11.53 -10.05 -9.98
CA GLY A 261 -12.72 -10.16 -9.11
C GLY A 261 -12.78 -11.47 -8.31
N SER A 262 -11.79 -12.35 -8.45
CA SER A 262 -11.59 -13.48 -7.55
C SER A 262 -11.12 -13.05 -6.17
N VAL A 263 -11.54 -13.80 -5.16
CA VAL A 263 -11.08 -13.64 -3.78
C VAL A 263 -9.66 -14.19 -3.64
N LEU A 264 -9.36 -15.25 -4.39
CA LEU A 264 -8.08 -15.96 -4.32
C LEU A 264 -6.98 -15.33 -5.19
N GLY A 265 -7.34 -14.69 -6.31
CA GLY A 265 -6.39 -14.14 -7.28
C GLY A 265 -5.34 -13.20 -6.71
N PRO A 266 -5.69 -12.24 -5.82
CA PRO A 266 -4.69 -11.40 -5.16
C PRO A 266 -3.62 -12.20 -4.42
N THR A 267 -4.00 -13.21 -3.65
CA THR A 267 -3.05 -14.07 -2.91
C THR A 267 -2.14 -14.83 -3.87
N LEU A 268 -2.68 -15.37 -4.96
CA LEU A 268 -1.88 -16.06 -5.98
C LEU A 268 -0.90 -15.12 -6.68
N PHE A 269 -1.32 -13.88 -6.96
CA PHE A 269 -0.42 -12.88 -7.53
C PHE A 269 0.72 -12.52 -6.58
N LEU A 270 0.45 -12.38 -5.27
CA LEU A 270 1.50 -12.12 -4.28
C LEU A 270 2.56 -13.21 -4.30
N ILE A 271 2.15 -14.48 -4.35
CA ILE A 271 3.06 -15.64 -4.46
C ILE A 271 3.86 -15.57 -5.76
N TYR A 272 3.22 -15.19 -6.86
CA TYR A 272 3.85 -15.08 -8.16
C TYR A 272 4.99 -14.06 -8.20
N ALA A 273 4.78 -12.89 -7.60
CA ALA A 273 5.71 -11.76 -7.60
C ALA A 273 6.65 -11.73 -6.38
N ASN A 274 6.60 -12.75 -5.51
CA ASN A 274 7.22 -12.70 -4.19
C ASN A 274 8.76 -12.67 -4.22
N ASP A 275 9.36 -13.16 -5.30
CA ASP A 275 10.81 -13.23 -5.51
C ASP A 275 11.40 -11.93 -6.08
N ILE A 276 10.58 -10.99 -6.57
CA ILE A 276 11.04 -9.72 -7.15
C ILE A 276 11.99 -8.95 -6.22
N PRO A 277 11.68 -8.77 -4.92
CA PRO A 277 12.57 -8.01 -4.03
C PRO A 277 13.94 -8.64 -3.82
N ASN A 278 14.08 -9.95 -4.08
CA ASN A 278 15.33 -10.67 -3.88
C ASN A 278 16.29 -10.51 -5.08
N LEU A 279 15.84 -9.88 -6.16
CA LEU A 279 16.62 -9.69 -7.39
C LEU A 279 17.48 -8.44 -7.37
N VAL A 280 17.17 -7.51 -6.46
CA VAL A 280 17.67 -6.14 -6.50
C VAL A 280 18.45 -5.81 -5.23
N ARG A 281 19.42 -4.92 -5.37
CA ARG A 281 20.27 -4.43 -4.27
C ARG A 281 19.76 -3.10 -3.71
N CYS A 282 19.21 -2.27 -4.58
CA CYS A 282 18.60 -1.00 -4.24
C CYS A 282 17.29 -1.20 -3.47
N LYS A 283 16.79 -0.11 -2.89
CA LYS A 283 15.57 -0.17 -2.09
C LYS A 283 14.37 -0.40 -3.00
N ILE A 284 13.53 -1.35 -2.64
CA ILE A 284 12.33 -1.70 -3.40
C ILE A 284 11.12 -1.83 -2.47
N ILE A 285 9.96 -1.40 -2.96
CA ILE A 285 8.68 -1.60 -2.31
C ILE A 285 7.60 -1.83 -3.36
N LEU A 286 6.68 -2.74 -3.05
CA LEU A 286 5.64 -3.18 -3.96
C LEU A 286 4.26 -2.93 -3.38
N PHE A 287 3.31 -2.64 -4.24
CA PHE A 287 1.89 -2.69 -3.92
C PHE A 287 1.20 -3.51 -5.00
N ALA A 288 1.17 -4.83 -4.79
CA ALA A 288 0.83 -5.80 -5.82
C ALA A 288 1.75 -5.64 -7.05
N ASP A 289 1.21 -5.22 -8.19
CA ASP A 289 1.90 -5.05 -9.46
C ASP A 289 2.62 -3.70 -9.61
N ASP A 290 2.27 -2.70 -8.78
CA ASP A 290 2.99 -1.42 -8.73
C ASP A 290 4.33 -1.62 -8.00
N ILE A 291 5.45 -1.37 -8.69
CA ILE A 291 6.80 -1.50 -8.12
C ILE A 291 7.47 -0.12 -8.07
N LYS A 292 8.10 0.17 -6.94
CA LYS A 292 9.01 1.31 -6.80
C LYS A 292 10.39 0.81 -6.40
N LEU A 293 11.40 1.21 -7.17
CA LEU A 293 12.80 0.93 -6.93
C LEU A 293 13.54 2.27 -6.81
N TRP A 294 14.41 2.47 -5.83
CA TRP A 294 15.16 3.72 -5.72
C TRP A 294 16.52 3.54 -5.05
N ALA A 295 17.41 4.49 -5.34
CA ALA A 295 18.73 4.57 -4.77
C ALA A 295 19.10 6.02 -4.46
N SER A 296 19.92 6.23 -3.42
CA SER A 296 20.65 7.48 -3.26
C SER A 296 21.81 7.47 -4.25
N ILE A 297 22.03 8.59 -4.94
CA ILE A 297 22.98 8.68 -6.05
C ILE A 297 24.04 9.72 -5.72
N HIS A 298 25.23 9.26 -5.39
CA HIS A 298 26.39 10.13 -5.12
C HIS A 298 27.34 10.17 -6.30
N THR A 299 27.39 9.07 -7.04
CA THR A 299 28.37 8.78 -8.08
C THR A 299 27.72 8.16 -9.30
N SER A 300 28.45 8.10 -10.41
CA SER A 300 28.05 7.35 -11.60
C SER A 300 27.88 5.86 -11.32
N GLU A 301 28.67 5.32 -10.40
CA GLU A 301 28.64 3.93 -9.97
C GLU A 301 27.29 3.59 -9.33
N ASP A 302 26.72 4.48 -8.51
CA ASP A 302 25.38 4.29 -7.96
C ASP A 302 24.31 4.19 -9.05
N CYS A 303 24.47 4.95 -10.14
CA CYS A 303 23.58 4.84 -11.30
C CYS A 303 23.73 3.50 -12.02
N VAL A 304 24.96 2.99 -12.16
CA VAL A 304 25.21 1.67 -12.74
C VAL A 304 24.56 0.58 -11.91
N LEU A 305 24.66 0.64 -10.57
CA LEU A 305 24.00 -0.30 -9.67
C LEU A 305 22.48 -0.31 -9.83
N LEU A 306 21.86 0.87 -9.91
CA LEU A 306 20.42 0.97 -10.16
C LEU A 306 20.04 0.43 -11.55
N GLN A 307 20.91 0.59 -12.56
CA GLN A 307 20.71 0.02 -13.89
C GLN A 307 20.85 -1.52 -13.90
N GLU A 308 21.79 -2.09 -13.14
CA GLU A 308 21.93 -3.54 -12.97
C GLU A 308 20.65 -4.15 -12.37
N ASP A 309 20.08 -3.50 -11.36
CA ASP A 309 18.81 -3.93 -10.77
C ASP A 309 17.64 -3.85 -11.79
N LEU A 310 17.58 -2.80 -12.61
CA LEU A 310 16.60 -2.70 -13.69
C LEU A 310 16.76 -3.82 -14.73
N ASN A 311 17.99 -4.20 -15.05
CA ASN A 311 18.27 -5.33 -15.94
C ASN A 311 17.79 -6.65 -15.33
N ALA A 312 18.08 -6.89 -14.05
CA ALA A 312 17.63 -8.08 -13.34
C ALA A 312 16.09 -8.20 -13.30
N LEU A 313 15.41 -7.07 -13.09
CA LEU A 313 13.95 -6.99 -13.15
C LEU A 313 13.42 -7.28 -14.55
N TYR A 314 14.05 -6.73 -15.60
CA TYR A 314 13.67 -7.01 -16.98
C TYR A 314 13.82 -8.50 -17.32
N ASP A 315 14.96 -9.12 -16.97
CA ASP A 315 15.20 -10.54 -17.21
C ASP A 315 14.23 -11.44 -16.43
N TRP A 316 13.90 -11.05 -15.20
CA TRP A 316 12.84 -11.72 -14.44
C TRP A 316 11.49 -11.62 -15.15
N SER A 317 11.15 -10.47 -15.73
CA SER A 317 9.89 -10.26 -16.44
C SER A 317 9.77 -11.18 -17.67
N LEU A 318 10.88 -11.42 -18.37
CA LEU A 318 10.95 -12.35 -19.51
C LEU A 318 10.78 -13.79 -19.04
N ARG A 319 11.55 -14.22 -18.03
CA ARG A 319 11.48 -15.59 -17.46
C ARG A 319 10.10 -15.90 -16.89
N ASN A 320 9.47 -14.91 -16.25
CA ASN A 320 8.14 -15.04 -15.67
C ASN A 320 7.02 -14.70 -16.66
N LYS A 321 7.32 -14.42 -17.94
CA LYS A 321 6.28 -14.10 -18.95
C LYS A 321 5.32 -12.98 -18.50
N LEU A 322 5.82 -12.02 -17.72
CA LEU A 322 5.06 -10.94 -17.11
C LEU A 322 5.72 -9.59 -17.43
N PRO A 323 5.60 -9.11 -18.68
CA PRO A 323 6.37 -7.97 -19.15
C PRO A 323 5.89 -6.65 -18.56
N PHE A 324 6.80 -5.68 -18.47
CA PHE A 324 6.50 -4.31 -18.08
C PHE A 324 5.72 -3.54 -19.15
N ASN A 325 5.05 -2.47 -18.72
CA ASN A 325 4.47 -1.45 -19.59
C ASN A 325 5.42 -0.27 -19.68
N PHE A 326 6.35 -0.32 -20.65
CA PHE A 326 7.44 0.65 -20.75
C PHE A 326 6.96 2.11 -20.88
N GLN A 327 5.80 2.36 -21.49
CA GLN A 327 5.24 3.71 -21.62
C GLN A 327 4.76 4.29 -20.28
N LYS A 328 4.41 3.42 -19.33
CA LYS A 328 4.01 3.83 -17.98
C LYS A 328 5.15 3.79 -16.97
N CYS A 329 6.25 3.12 -17.30
CA CYS A 329 7.45 3.10 -16.47
C CYS A 329 8.19 4.43 -16.59
N LYS A 330 8.60 5.01 -15.46
CA LYS A 330 9.19 6.35 -15.42
C LYS A 330 10.26 6.49 -14.35
N MET A 331 11.15 7.43 -14.58
CA MET A 331 12.15 7.88 -13.61
C MET A 331 11.73 9.21 -12.98
N LEU A 332 11.89 9.31 -11.66
CA LEU A 332 11.71 10.53 -10.89
C LEU A 332 13.06 10.89 -10.25
N ASN A 333 13.55 12.11 -10.52
CA ASN A 333 14.74 12.66 -9.88
C ASN A 333 14.33 13.52 -8.69
N ILE A 334 14.95 13.30 -7.53
CA ILE A 334 14.69 14.03 -6.29
C ILE A 334 16.01 14.62 -5.80
N GLY A 335 16.05 15.95 -5.69
CA GLY A 335 17.27 16.69 -5.39
C GLY A 335 18.11 16.98 -6.64
N LYS A 336 19.32 17.51 -6.42
CA LYS A 336 20.26 17.80 -7.50
C LYS A 336 21.13 16.57 -7.72
N CYS A 337 20.92 15.88 -8.83
CA CYS A 337 21.58 14.63 -9.14
C CYS A 337 22.34 14.68 -10.47
N VAL A 338 23.17 13.66 -10.71
CA VAL A 338 23.86 13.42 -11.97
C VAL A 338 22.84 13.01 -13.04
N GLU A 339 22.97 13.54 -14.25
CA GLU A 339 22.16 13.07 -15.37
C GLU A 339 22.61 11.66 -15.78
N PHE A 340 21.65 10.75 -15.88
CA PHE A 340 21.89 9.37 -16.32
C PHE A 340 20.73 8.90 -17.19
N THR A 341 21.02 8.06 -18.19
CA THR A 341 19.99 7.45 -19.02
C THR A 341 19.77 6.01 -18.58
N TYR A 342 18.61 5.74 -17.98
CA TYR A 342 18.22 4.39 -17.59
C TYR A 342 17.43 3.69 -18.70
N THR A 343 17.60 2.38 -18.78
CA THR A 343 16.86 1.49 -19.68
C THR A 343 16.19 0.37 -18.93
N LEU A 344 15.04 -0.08 -19.41
CA LEU A 344 14.37 -1.31 -18.99
C LEU A 344 14.32 -2.25 -20.20
N GLY A 345 15.31 -3.14 -20.28
CA GLY A 345 15.60 -3.88 -21.50
C GLY A 345 16.00 -2.94 -22.65
N PRO A 346 15.41 -3.07 -23.85
CA PRO A 346 15.75 -2.21 -24.99
C PRO A 346 15.11 -0.82 -24.92
N HIS A 347 14.31 -0.51 -23.91
CA HIS A 347 13.51 0.71 -23.83
C HIS A 347 14.13 1.72 -22.85
N ARG A 348 14.33 2.97 -23.29
CA ARG A 348 14.73 4.06 -22.40
C ARG A 348 13.57 4.47 -21.50
N LEU A 349 13.85 4.68 -20.21
CA LEU A 349 12.88 5.18 -19.26
C LEU A 349 12.80 6.70 -19.31
N ALA A 350 11.58 7.24 -19.41
CA ALA A 350 11.34 8.67 -19.45
C ALA A 350 11.46 9.30 -18.05
N TRP A 351 12.08 10.46 -17.97
CA TRP A 351 12.10 11.28 -16.77
C TRP A 351 10.79 12.05 -16.60
N THR A 352 10.33 12.17 -15.36
CA THR A 352 9.19 13.02 -14.98
C THR A 352 9.55 13.90 -13.78
N THR A 353 8.93 15.07 -13.67
CA THR A 353 9.03 15.94 -12.49
C THR A 353 8.04 15.57 -11.41
N ASP A 354 6.95 14.92 -11.78
CA ASP A 354 5.84 14.58 -10.90
C ASP A 354 5.26 13.22 -11.31
N GLU A 355 4.93 12.37 -10.34
CA GLU A 355 4.36 11.06 -10.59
C GLU A 355 3.20 10.77 -9.64
N LYS A 356 2.19 10.03 -10.11
CA LYS A 356 1.02 9.70 -9.31
C LYS A 356 1.18 8.32 -8.68
N ASP A 357 1.61 8.32 -7.44
CA ASP A 357 1.93 7.12 -6.65
C ASP A 357 0.75 6.73 -5.75
N LEU A 358 0.14 5.57 -6.01
CA LEU A 358 -0.96 5.01 -5.20
C LEU A 358 -2.09 6.01 -4.88
N GLY A 359 -2.38 6.90 -5.84
CA GLY A 359 -3.42 7.92 -5.74
C GLY A 359 -2.97 9.28 -5.20
N VAL A 360 -1.68 9.46 -4.88
CA VAL A 360 -1.08 10.70 -4.37
C VAL A 360 -0.07 11.24 -5.38
N TRP A 361 -0.14 12.54 -5.70
CA TRP A 361 0.89 13.19 -6.52
C TRP A 361 2.16 13.42 -5.71
N ILE A 362 3.28 12.89 -6.21
CA ILE A 362 4.62 13.07 -5.66
C ILE A 362 5.44 13.91 -6.63
N SER A 363 6.01 15.00 -6.14
CA SER A 363 6.86 15.91 -6.92
C SER A 363 8.33 15.64 -6.61
N SER A 364 9.20 15.85 -7.60
CA SER A 364 10.67 15.91 -7.47
C SER A 364 11.15 16.86 -6.36
N SER A 365 10.38 17.92 -6.10
CA SER A 365 10.63 18.88 -5.01
C SER A 365 10.20 18.38 -3.63
N LEU A 366 9.50 17.23 -3.56
CA LEU A 366 8.79 16.69 -2.40
C LEU A 366 7.72 17.62 -1.80
N LYS A 367 7.41 18.75 -2.45
CA LYS A 367 6.34 19.65 -2.01
C LYS A 367 4.96 19.05 -2.30
N THR A 368 4.02 19.30 -1.41
CA THR A 368 2.65 18.73 -1.48
C THR A 368 1.65 19.61 -2.22
N SER A 369 2.05 20.79 -2.70
CA SER A 369 1.15 21.77 -3.35
C SER A 369 0.44 21.22 -4.58
N LEU A 370 1.12 20.37 -5.38
CA LEU A 370 0.50 19.71 -6.53
C LEU A 370 -0.66 18.80 -6.10
N GLN A 371 -0.43 17.96 -5.09
CA GLN A 371 -1.46 17.09 -4.52
C GLN A 371 -2.61 17.90 -3.91
N CYS A 372 -2.31 18.98 -3.17
CA CYS A 372 -3.34 19.85 -2.59
C CYS A 372 -4.24 20.45 -3.67
N THR A 373 -3.64 20.93 -4.76
CA THR A 373 -4.38 21.45 -5.92
C THR A 373 -5.24 20.38 -6.59
N ALA A 374 -4.70 19.17 -6.77
CA ALA A 374 -5.44 18.05 -7.35
C ALA A 374 -6.64 17.62 -6.50
N VAL A 375 -6.45 17.49 -5.18
CA VAL A 375 -7.50 17.18 -4.21
C VAL A 375 -8.57 18.28 -4.20
N TYR A 376 -8.18 19.56 -4.17
CA TYR A 376 -9.10 20.69 -4.23
C TYR A 376 -9.95 20.66 -5.50
N LYS A 377 -9.34 20.47 -6.67
CA LYS A 377 -10.04 20.41 -7.97
C LYS A 377 -11.04 19.26 -8.00
N ARG A 378 -10.61 18.05 -7.60
CA ARG A 378 -11.48 16.86 -7.56
C ARG A 378 -12.65 17.05 -6.60
N THR A 379 -12.37 17.52 -5.39
CA THR A 379 -13.40 17.73 -4.35
C THR A 379 -14.36 18.85 -4.72
N SER A 380 -13.87 19.92 -5.34
CA SER A 380 -14.71 21.00 -5.86
C SER A 380 -15.73 20.51 -6.89
N LYS A 381 -15.32 19.61 -7.79
CA LYS A 381 -16.24 18.99 -8.78
C LYS A 381 -17.32 18.17 -8.08
N ILE A 382 -16.95 17.36 -7.09
CA ILE A 382 -17.89 16.56 -6.28
C ILE A 382 -18.89 17.49 -5.57
N LEU A 383 -18.40 18.54 -4.90
CA LEU A 383 -19.27 19.49 -4.19
C LEU A 383 -20.23 20.21 -5.15
N ALA A 384 -19.77 20.59 -6.35
CA ALA A 384 -20.63 21.21 -7.36
C ALA A 384 -21.73 20.25 -7.85
N LEU A 385 -21.41 18.98 -8.06
CA LEU A 385 -22.38 17.95 -8.44
C LEU A 385 -23.42 17.74 -7.34
N LEU A 386 -22.98 17.62 -6.08
CA LEU A 386 -23.88 17.45 -4.92
C LEU A 386 -24.80 18.66 -4.76
N LYS A 387 -24.28 19.87 -4.94
CA LYS A 387 -25.10 21.10 -4.97
C LYS A 387 -26.16 21.03 -6.07
N ARG A 388 -25.82 20.53 -7.27
CA ARG A 388 -26.78 20.40 -8.37
C ARG A 388 -27.87 19.38 -8.08
N ILE A 389 -27.53 18.26 -7.44
CA ILE A 389 -28.49 17.18 -7.14
C ILE A 389 -29.40 17.54 -5.97
N PHE A 390 -28.85 18.04 -4.87
CA PHE A 390 -29.58 18.28 -3.63
C PHE A 390 -30.01 19.74 -3.44
N GLY A 391 -29.51 20.68 -4.26
CA GLY A 391 -29.78 22.11 -4.12
C GLY A 391 -29.08 22.72 -2.92
N ARG A 392 -29.75 22.66 -1.75
CA ARG A 392 -29.22 23.15 -0.46
C ARG A 392 -29.16 22.02 0.54
N PHE A 393 -28.21 22.13 1.47
CA PHE A 393 -28.06 21.17 2.55
C PHE A 393 -28.80 21.65 3.80
N THR A 394 -29.09 20.73 4.70
CA THR A 394 -29.59 21.02 6.04
C THR A 394 -28.48 20.77 7.06
N ARG A 395 -28.70 21.20 8.30
CA ARG A 395 -27.76 20.96 9.41
C ARG A 395 -27.53 19.46 9.64
N GLN A 396 -28.52 18.63 9.34
CA GLN A 396 -28.48 17.18 9.50
C GLN A 396 -27.85 16.47 8.29
N THR A 397 -28.05 16.97 7.06
CA THR A 397 -27.56 16.28 5.86
C THR A 397 -26.10 16.59 5.53
N LEU A 398 -25.60 17.79 5.84
CA LEU A 398 -24.23 18.16 5.52
C LEU A 398 -23.18 17.23 6.17
N PRO A 399 -23.25 16.87 7.47
CA PRO A 399 -22.29 15.93 8.06
C PRO A 399 -22.23 14.59 7.32
N SER A 400 -23.39 14.05 6.91
CA SER A 400 -23.46 12.81 6.12
C SER A 400 -22.83 12.97 4.74
N ILE A 401 -23.09 14.11 4.07
CA ILE A 401 -22.48 14.42 2.76
C ILE A 401 -20.95 14.55 2.88
N LEU A 402 -20.48 15.26 3.91
CA LEU A 402 -19.06 15.43 4.17
C LEU A 402 -18.38 14.08 4.41
N ASN A 403 -18.96 13.25 5.28
CA ASN A 403 -18.41 11.94 5.63
C ASN A 403 -18.41 10.95 4.46
N THR A 404 -19.42 10.98 3.60
CA THR A 404 -19.58 10.01 2.52
C THR A 404 -18.84 10.39 1.23
N TYR A 405 -18.79 11.68 0.87
CA TYR A 405 -18.29 12.09 -0.46
C TYR A 405 -17.05 12.99 -0.41
N ILE A 406 -17.00 13.93 0.54
CA ILE A 406 -15.95 14.96 0.57
C ILE A 406 -14.71 14.43 1.29
N ARG A 407 -14.88 13.93 2.52
CA ARG A 407 -13.78 13.46 3.37
C ARG A 407 -12.98 12.32 2.77
N PRO A 408 -13.58 11.28 2.14
CA PRO A 408 -12.79 10.22 1.51
C PRO A 408 -11.85 10.74 0.42
N THR A 409 -12.22 11.83 -0.27
CA THR A 409 -11.37 12.46 -1.28
C THR A 409 -10.30 13.34 -0.64
N MET A 410 -10.64 14.09 0.40
CA MET A 410 -9.73 15.04 1.05
C MET A 410 -8.76 14.41 2.05
N GLU A 411 -9.13 13.30 2.69
CA GLU A 411 -8.38 12.70 3.80
C GLU A 411 -7.62 11.43 3.37
N TYR A 412 -7.80 10.96 2.13
CA TYR A 412 -7.07 9.79 1.62
C TYR A 412 -5.56 10.03 1.67
N ALA A 413 -4.87 9.18 2.44
CA ALA A 413 -3.42 9.22 2.67
C ALA A 413 -2.88 10.60 3.12
N VAL A 414 -3.70 11.43 3.76
CA VAL A 414 -3.30 12.81 4.15
C VAL A 414 -2.08 12.85 5.06
N GLN A 415 -1.80 11.79 5.82
CA GLN A 415 -0.60 11.69 6.63
C GLN A 415 0.69 11.76 5.77
N VAL A 416 0.64 11.31 4.53
CA VAL A 416 1.76 11.41 3.58
C VAL A 416 1.94 12.84 3.07
N TRP A 417 0.86 13.47 2.62
CA TRP A 417 0.92 14.73 1.87
C TRP A 417 0.41 15.95 2.65
N SER A 418 0.34 15.87 3.97
CA SER A 418 -0.17 16.91 4.87
C SER A 418 0.38 18.29 4.49
N PRO A 419 -0.46 19.29 4.14
CA PRO A 419 0.02 20.59 3.68
C PRO A 419 0.69 21.39 4.82
N TRP A 420 1.88 21.94 4.56
CA TRP A 420 2.56 22.82 5.52
C TRP A 420 2.65 24.27 5.06
N LEU A 421 2.35 24.56 3.79
CA LEU A 421 2.30 25.94 3.29
C LEU A 421 0.92 26.54 3.56
N GLN A 422 0.89 27.74 4.13
CA GLN A 422 -0.36 28.43 4.48
C GLN A 422 -1.32 28.55 3.28
N LYS A 423 -0.79 28.84 2.09
CA LYS A 423 -1.59 28.92 0.86
C LYS A 423 -2.33 27.60 0.54
N ASP A 424 -1.71 26.46 0.82
CA ASP A 424 -2.27 25.14 0.51
C ASP A 424 -3.28 24.72 1.58
N ILE A 425 -3.02 25.06 2.85
CA ILE A 425 -3.97 24.88 3.96
C ILE A 425 -5.25 25.68 3.69
N VAL A 426 -5.11 26.97 3.38
CA VAL A 426 -6.23 27.87 3.05
C VAL A 426 -6.98 27.36 1.81
N LEU A 427 -6.26 26.87 0.79
CA LEU A 427 -6.88 26.31 -0.41
C LEU A 427 -7.83 25.14 -0.07
N LEU A 428 -7.41 24.21 0.78
CA LEU A 428 -8.23 23.07 1.17
C LEU A 428 -9.38 23.47 2.11
N GLN A 429 -9.15 24.40 3.04
CA GLN A 429 -10.19 24.95 3.91
C GLN A 429 -11.35 25.58 3.11
N ARG A 430 -11.07 26.20 1.95
CA ARG A 430 -12.12 26.76 1.07
C ARG A 430 -13.22 25.75 0.72
N ILE A 431 -12.93 24.44 0.66
CA ILE A 431 -13.97 23.42 0.46
C ILE A 431 -14.97 23.41 1.61
N TYR A 432 -14.49 23.42 2.86
CA TYR A 432 -15.34 23.46 4.05
C TYR A 432 -16.12 24.78 4.14
N HIS A 433 -15.49 25.93 3.85
CA HIS A 433 -16.19 27.21 3.79
C HIS A 433 -17.34 27.17 2.76
N ARG A 434 -17.09 26.63 1.57
CA ARG A 434 -18.11 26.51 0.52
C ARG A 434 -19.21 25.52 0.91
N ALA A 435 -18.88 24.37 1.47
CA ALA A 435 -19.85 23.35 1.83
C ALA A 435 -20.78 23.82 2.97
N THR A 436 -20.23 24.46 4.01
CA THR A 436 -21.02 24.99 5.13
C THR A 436 -21.93 26.15 4.72
N LYS A 437 -21.52 26.99 3.75
CA LYS A 437 -22.38 28.03 3.15
C LYS A 437 -23.58 27.49 2.37
N LEU A 438 -23.58 26.22 1.97
CA LEU A 438 -24.72 25.61 1.26
C LEU A 438 -25.83 25.16 2.22
N VAL A 439 -25.62 25.28 3.54
CA VAL A 439 -26.63 24.96 4.54
C VAL A 439 -27.63 26.11 4.68
N THR A 440 -28.92 25.78 4.69
CA THR A 440 -30.00 26.74 4.92
C THR A 440 -29.87 27.42 6.29
N GLY A 441 -29.91 28.76 6.31
CA GLY A 441 -29.85 29.58 7.52
C GLY A 441 -28.44 29.86 8.05
N LEU A 442 -27.39 29.44 7.34
CA LEU A 442 -25.99 29.64 7.73
C LEU A 442 -25.20 30.55 6.76
N GLN A 443 -25.83 31.06 5.71
CA GLN A 443 -25.13 31.70 4.58
C GLN A 443 -24.38 32.98 4.97
N SER A 444 -24.99 33.82 5.80
CA SER A 444 -24.45 35.12 6.24
C SER A 444 -23.54 35.02 7.45
N LYS A 445 -23.54 33.88 8.17
CA LYS A 445 -22.74 33.72 9.39
C LYS A 445 -21.23 33.65 9.10
N PRO A 446 -20.35 34.06 10.04
CA PRO A 446 -18.92 33.74 10.01
C PRO A 446 -18.66 32.23 9.90
N TYR A 447 -17.47 31.82 9.48
CA TYR A 447 -17.17 30.40 9.27
C TYR A 447 -17.12 29.61 10.58
N GLU A 448 -16.59 30.24 11.60
CA GLU A 448 -16.39 29.73 12.95
C GLU A 448 -17.76 29.37 13.54
N GLU A 449 -18.71 30.31 13.51
CA GLU A 449 -20.11 30.07 13.90
C GLU A 449 -20.78 28.96 13.08
N ARG A 450 -20.50 28.86 11.76
CA ARG A 450 -21.06 27.78 10.95
C ARG A 450 -20.58 26.42 11.42
N ILE A 451 -19.27 26.28 11.67
CA ILE A 451 -18.65 25.02 12.09
C ILE A 451 -19.19 24.58 13.46
N GLU A 452 -19.24 25.50 14.41
CA GLU A 452 -19.80 25.26 15.75
C GLU A 452 -21.27 24.83 15.66
N SER A 453 -22.08 25.56 14.90
CA SER A 453 -23.51 25.30 14.75
C SER A 453 -23.82 23.99 14.00
N LEU A 454 -22.85 23.46 13.26
CA LEU A 454 -22.91 22.17 12.57
C LEU A 454 -22.25 21.04 13.37
N LYS A 455 -21.63 21.35 14.53
CA LYS A 455 -20.83 20.42 15.33
C LYS A 455 -19.78 19.69 14.50
N LEU A 456 -19.15 20.42 13.57
CA LEU A 456 -18.09 19.90 12.72
C LEU A 456 -16.73 20.20 13.35
N PHE A 457 -15.77 19.32 13.12
CA PHE A 457 -14.37 19.63 13.35
C PHE A 457 -13.78 20.30 12.11
N ASP A 458 -12.92 21.29 12.31
CA ASP A 458 -12.19 21.94 11.23
C ASP A 458 -11.17 20.98 10.58
N PHE A 459 -10.66 21.35 9.42
CA PHE A 459 -9.76 20.50 8.64
C PHE A 459 -8.39 20.30 9.32
N CYS A 460 -7.86 21.30 10.03
CA CYS A 460 -6.56 21.21 10.71
C CYS A 460 -6.63 20.25 11.90
N TYR A 461 -7.66 20.40 12.74
CA TYR A 461 -7.95 19.46 13.83
C TYR A 461 -7.97 18.01 13.33
N ARG A 462 -8.71 17.77 12.23
CA ARG A 462 -8.90 16.42 11.69
C ARG A 462 -7.61 15.79 11.18
N ARG A 463 -6.67 16.60 10.67
CA ARG A 463 -5.35 16.14 10.24
C ARG A 463 -4.51 15.69 11.42
N ILE A 464 -4.41 16.52 12.46
CA ILE A 464 -3.65 16.20 13.68
C ILE A 464 -4.23 14.96 14.35
N ARG A 465 -5.57 14.90 14.47
CA ARG A 465 -6.27 13.70 14.95
C ARG A 465 -5.94 12.46 14.13
N GLY A 466 -5.90 12.58 12.80
CA GLY A 466 -5.54 11.49 11.89
C GLY A 466 -4.08 11.02 12.03
N ASP A 467 -3.16 11.94 12.27
CA ASP A 467 -1.74 11.65 12.53
C ASP A 467 -1.58 10.91 13.87
N LEU A 468 -2.24 11.40 14.94
CA LEU A 468 -2.17 10.81 16.28
C LEU A 468 -2.84 9.42 16.33
N ILE A 469 -3.97 9.23 15.66
CA ILE A 469 -4.62 7.92 15.53
C ILE A 469 -3.71 6.92 14.81
N LEU A 470 -3.05 7.33 13.73
CA LEU A 470 -2.11 6.47 13.04
C LEU A 470 -0.93 6.12 13.94
N THR A 471 -0.38 7.10 14.65
CA THR A 471 0.74 6.90 15.60
C THR A 471 0.37 5.93 16.71
N TYR A 472 -0.83 6.08 17.31
CA TYR A 472 -1.34 5.14 18.30
C TYR A 472 -1.38 3.71 17.74
N ASN A 473 -1.94 3.53 16.54
CA ASN A 473 -2.02 2.21 15.90
C ASN A 473 -0.63 1.62 15.62
N ILE A 474 0.33 2.44 15.19
CA ILE A 474 1.70 2.00 14.92
C ILE A 474 2.37 1.50 16.19
N LEU A 475 2.19 2.20 17.31
CA LEU A 475 2.85 1.89 18.58
C LEU A 475 2.20 0.72 19.34
N HIS A 476 0.89 0.50 19.14
CA HIS A 476 0.12 -0.53 19.87
C HIS A 476 -0.16 -1.79 19.05
N THR A 477 0.23 -1.83 17.77
CA THR A 477 0.10 -3.03 16.92
C THR A 477 1.46 -3.73 16.83
N PRO A 478 1.59 -4.98 17.31
CA PRO A 478 2.83 -5.74 17.17
C PRO A 478 3.22 -5.91 15.69
N ASN A 479 4.50 -5.76 15.38
CA ASN A 479 5.07 -5.91 14.04
C ASN A 479 4.41 -5.02 12.98
N HIS A 480 3.96 -3.82 13.36
CA HIS A 480 3.39 -2.88 12.41
C HIS A 480 4.46 -2.46 11.38
N PRO A 481 4.16 -2.43 10.06
CA PRO A 481 5.18 -2.14 9.03
C PRO A 481 5.83 -0.75 9.15
N LEU A 482 5.15 0.18 9.82
CA LEU A 482 5.62 1.54 10.07
C LEU A 482 6.29 1.73 11.44
N GLN A 483 6.45 0.68 12.25
CA GLN A 483 7.02 0.80 13.58
C GLN A 483 8.44 1.39 13.55
N LYS A 484 9.21 1.06 12.51
CA LYS A 484 10.56 1.58 12.27
C LYS A 484 10.65 3.09 12.01
N LEU A 485 9.53 3.78 11.77
CA LEU A 485 9.51 5.24 11.62
C LEU A 485 9.79 5.96 12.94
N PHE A 486 9.65 5.27 14.08
CA PHE A 486 9.72 5.87 15.39
C PHE A 486 10.75 5.20 16.28
N VAL A 487 11.49 6.02 17.02
CA VAL A 487 12.41 5.60 18.06
C VAL A 487 11.82 6.00 19.41
N ARG A 488 11.76 5.06 20.36
CA ARG A 488 11.30 5.33 21.73
C ARG A 488 12.32 6.16 22.48
N ARG A 489 11.84 7.05 23.34
CA ARG A 489 12.67 7.85 24.23
C ARG A 489 12.32 7.52 25.68
N GLU A 490 13.36 7.26 26.49
CA GLU A 490 13.20 7.12 27.93
C GLU A 490 12.72 8.44 28.56
N PRO A 491 11.70 8.40 29.44
CA PRO A 491 11.23 9.59 30.13
C PRO A 491 12.33 10.14 31.06
N ARG A 492 12.66 11.43 30.91
CA ARG A 492 13.65 12.09 31.79
C ARG A 492 13.02 12.58 33.10
N ILE A 493 11.69 12.65 33.20
CA ILE A 493 10.93 13.22 34.32
C ILE A 493 9.66 12.39 34.55
N SER A 494 9.23 12.24 35.80
CA SER A 494 8.06 11.44 36.23
C SER A 494 6.68 11.96 35.79
N ARG A 495 6.61 13.08 35.04
CA ARG A 495 5.35 13.74 34.62
C ARG A 495 5.03 13.56 33.13
N THR A 496 5.78 12.73 32.43
CA THR A 496 5.55 12.40 31.01
C THR A 496 5.18 10.93 30.86
N HIS A 497 4.36 10.58 29.86
CA HIS A 497 3.95 9.20 29.63
C HIS A 497 5.08 8.31 29.11
N ASP A 498 4.95 6.99 29.25
CA ASP A 498 6.03 6.05 28.85
C ASP A 498 6.14 5.86 27.32
N TYR A 499 5.15 6.38 26.58
CA TYR A 499 5.09 6.24 25.12
C TYR A 499 5.85 7.32 24.34
N LEU A 500 6.83 8.01 24.94
CA LEU A 500 7.53 9.13 24.29
C LEU A 500 8.32 8.71 23.05
N LEU A 501 8.33 9.60 22.06
CA LEU A 501 9.04 9.46 20.80
C LEU A 501 10.24 10.41 20.75
N ALA A 502 11.38 9.90 20.28
CA ALA A 502 12.49 10.75 19.92
C ALA A 502 12.11 11.59 18.71
N VAL A 503 12.28 12.92 18.81
CA VAL A 503 12.03 13.84 17.71
C VAL A 503 13.27 13.85 16.81
N PRO A 504 13.17 13.38 15.55
CA PRO A 504 14.31 13.40 14.64
C PRO A 504 14.73 14.84 14.33
N HIS A 505 16.03 15.06 14.16
CA HIS A 505 16.52 16.32 13.61
C HIS A 505 16.07 16.47 12.15
N SER A 506 15.85 17.72 11.72
CA SER A 506 15.50 18.03 10.34
C SER A 506 16.09 19.39 9.96
N ARG A 507 16.67 19.48 8.76
CA ARG A 507 17.27 20.70 8.20
C ARG A 507 16.32 21.39 7.21
N GLY A 508 15.63 20.61 6.40
CA GLY A 508 14.73 21.05 5.34
C GLY A 508 13.25 20.87 5.70
N ASN A 509 12.41 21.72 5.11
CA ASN A 509 10.96 21.70 5.35
C ASN A 509 10.30 20.38 4.96
N SER A 510 10.74 19.75 3.86
CA SER A 510 10.18 18.46 3.41
C SER A 510 10.36 17.36 4.46
N ARG A 511 11.45 17.37 5.24
CA ARG A 511 11.67 16.44 6.35
C ARG A 511 10.95 16.89 7.62
N ARG A 512 11.07 18.17 7.99
CA ARG A 512 10.46 18.75 9.21
C ARG A 512 8.94 18.51 9.26
N TYR A 513 8.25 18.67 8.14
CA TYR A 513 6.79 18.50 8.05
C TYR A 513 6.37 17.10 7.61
N PHE A 514 7.32 16.18 7.40
CA PHE A 514 7.01 14.78 7.13
C PHE A 514 6.39 14.11 8.37
N PHE A 515 5.54 13.10 8.16
CA PHE A 515 4.75 12.45 9.21
C PHE A 515 5.58 12.03 10.41
N ALA A 516 6.68 11.29 10.18
CA ALA A 516 7.53 10.74 11.24
C ALA A 516 8.16 11.81 12.14
N VAL A 517 8.33 13.05 11.65
CA VAL A 517 8.89 14.16 12.43
C VAL A 517 7.78 14.99 13.07
N ARG A 518 6.81 15.46 12.27
CA ARG A 518 5.80 16.42 12.76
C ARG A 518 4.92 15.84 13.86
N VAL A 519 4.60 14.54 13.80
CA VAL A 519 3.67 13.93 14.76
C VAL A 519 4.29 13.74 16.12
N CYS A 520 5.63 13.62 16.21
CA CYS A 520 6.32 13.42 17.48
C CYS A 520 6.05 14.55 18.48
N PHE A 521 5.96 15.81 18.00
CA PHE A 521 5.63 16.94 18.85
C PHE A 521 4.23 16.84 19.43
N ALA A 522 3.22 16.59 18.58
CA ALA A 522 1.84 16.45 19.02
C ALA A 522 1.64 15.24 19.92
N TRP A 523 2.30 14.12 19.62
CA TRP A 523 2.24 12.89 20.39
C TRP A 523 2.84 13.06 21.78
N ASN A 524 4.03 13.65 21.89
CA ASN A 524 4.71 13.83 23.17
C ASN A 524 4.02 14.84 24.10
N SER A 525 3.13 15.68 23.56
CA SER A 525 2.30 16.61 24.33
C SER A 525 1.01 15.96 24.86
N LEU A 526 0.73 14.69 24.53
CA LEU A 526 -0.45 14.00 25.04
C LEU A 526 -0.33 13.75 26.55
N PRO A 527 -1.43 13.87 27.30
CA PRO A 527 -1.52 13.38 28.67
C PRO A 527 -1.35 11.86 28.77
N GLN A 528 -0.95 11.38 29.94
CA GLN A 528 -0.69 9.96 30.19
C GLN A 528 -1.94 9.09 30.02
N ASP A 529 -3.10 9.56 30.50
CA ASP A 529 -4.40 8.89 30.35
C ASP A 529 -4.84 8.76 28.89
N VAL A 530 -4.49 9.74 28.04
CA VAL A 530 -4.75 9.66 26.60
C VAL A 530 -3.80 8.65 25.97
N ALA A 531 -2.49 8.78 26.17
CA ALA A 531 -1.48 7.92 25.54
C ALA A 531 -1.59 6.43 25.96
N HIS A 532 -1.96 6.15 27.23
CA HIS A 532 -2.14 4.81 27.77
C HIS A 532 -3.55 4.24 27.56
N SER A 533 -4.35 4.85 26.67
CA SER A 533 -5.68 4.33 26.37
C SER A 533 -5.60 2.84 25.96
N PRO A 534 -6.46 1.96 26.51
CA PRO A 534 -6.32 0.51 26.36
C PRO A 534 -6.72 -0.01 24.97
N ASN A 535 -7.47 0.77 24.20
CA ASN A 535 -7.79 0.47 22.81
C ASN A 535 -8.05 1.74 22.01
N LEU A 536 -8.08 1.57 20.68
CA LEU A 536 -8.22 2.67 19.73
C LEU A 536 -9.53 3.47 19.90
N ASN A 537 -10.63 2.86 20.34
CA ASN A 537 -11.89 3.57 20.50
C ASN A 537 -11.85 4.50 21.71
N ILE A 538 -11.30 4.02 22.84
CA ILE A 538 -11.09 4.86 24.03
C ILE A 538 -10.07 5.96 23.72
N PHE A 539 -8.98 5.63 23.00
CA PHE A 539 -8.01 6.63 22.55
C PHE A 539 -8.67 7.76 21.75
N LYS A 540 -9.54 7.44 20.79
CA LYS A 540 -10.25 8.46 20.00
C LYS A 540 -11.12 9.37 20.86
N THR A 541 -11.85 8.82 21.82
CA THR A 541 -12.73 9.60 22.72
C THR A 541 -11.90 10.51 23.62
N ASN A 542 -10.85 9.97 24.26
CA ASN A 542 -9.97 10.73 25.14
C ASN A 542 -9.23 11.82 24.36
N LEU A 543 -8.77 11.50 23.15
CA LEU A 543 -8.13 12.45 22.24
C LEU A 543 -9.09 13.58 21.84
N ASP A 544 -10.35 13.27 21.51
CA ASP A 544 -11.35 14.28 21.16
C ASP A 544 -11.69 15.20 22.34
N SER A 545 -11.72 14.66 23.56
CA SER A 545 -11.88 15.45 24.79
C SER A 545 -10.65 16.33 25.09
N PHE A 546 -9.44 15.84 24.80
CA PHE A 546 -8.22 16.60 25.02
C PHE A 546 -8.06 17.74 24.01
N LEU A 547 -8.20 17.43 22.71
CA LEU A 547 -8.03 18.42 21.65
C LEU A 547 -9.10 19.51 21.66
N SER A 548 -10.30 19.24 22.20
CA SER A 548 -11.34 20.28 22.37
C SER A 548 -10.98 21.32 23.44
N THR A 549 -10.10 20.96 24.39
CA THR A 549 -9.63 21.86 25.46
C THR A 549 -8.28 22.53 25.16
N GLN A 550 -7.53 22.01 24.18
CA GLN A 550 -6.19 22.48 23.77
C GLN A 550 -6.10 22.58 22.24
N PRO A 551 -6.64 23.66 21.63
CA PRO A 551 -6.70 23.78 20.16
C PRO A 551 -5.34 23.98 19.47
N ASN A 552 -4.27 24.30 20.20
CA ASN A 552 -2.97 24.73 19.64
C ASN A 552 -1.90 23.62 19.55
N ILE A 553 -2.27 22.35 19.50
CA ILE A 553 -1.32 21.24 19.30
C ILE A 553 -0.98 21.10 17.80
N GLU A 554 -0.59 22.20 17.18
CA GLU A 554 0.05 22.16 15.87
C GLU A 554 1.57 22.05 16.06
N PRO A 555 2.29 21.31 15.18
CA PRO A 555 3.74 21.44 15.12
C PRO A 555 4.07 22.92 14.92
N PRO A 556 5.14 23.46 15.52
CA PRO A 556 5.41 24.90 15.49
C PRO A 556 5.44 25.40 14.05
N HIS A 557 4.34 26.05 13.65
CA HIS A 557 4.29 26.91 12.49
C HIS A 557 5.25 28.05 12.84
N SER A 558 6.42 28.05 12.21
CA SER A 558 7.32 29.20 12.35
C SER A 558 6.58 30.42 11.84
N ALA A 559 6.65 31.49 12.64
CA ALA A 559 6.40 32.87 12.26
C ALA A 559 6.91 33.22 10.86
#